data_AF-A0A963LB29-F1
#
_entry.id   AF-A0A963LB29-F1
#
_cell.length_a   1.000
_cell.length_b   1.000
_cell.length_c   1.000
_cell.angle_alpha   90.00
_cell.angle_beta   90.00
_cell.angle_gamma   90.00
#
_symmetry.space_group_name_H-M   'P 1'
#
loop_
_entity.id
_entity.type
_entity.pdbx_description
1 polymer ?
#
loop_
_entity_poly.entity_id
_entity_poly.type
_entity_poly.pdbx_seq_one_letter_code
_entity_poly.pdbx_strand_id
1 'polypeptide(L)'
;MPNSQPASSTATAPFEYDHLDNTVAALRKSIANRLVYSVGKDLRSATRRDWLFALFHAVRDRTMHKWRETLAVSQDTDAKRVYYLSMEFLTGRALTNALLAIGIYDAAKEACTQLGADFDALIDLENDPGLGNGGLGRLAACFLDSMATLGVPGMGYGIRYDFGMFAQRVVDGRQVEEPDYWLVNGNPWEFMRPEFSYDVQFGGRLVQDGDHVRWVDTDDVVATAYDSGVPGHELTSVSTLRLWTARATSGINLDAFNKGDYMRAVEAKNESENVSRVLYPDDSTDHGKELRLRQEYFFVSASLQDILRRYLRRHSGFDELADKVAIHLNDT
;
A
#
# COMPACT_ATOMS: atom_id res chain seq x y z
N MET A 1 -52.37 -15.52 -1.63
CA MET A 1 -52.25 -14.23 -2.33
C MET A 1 -50.92 -13.61 -1.92
N PRO A 2 -49.92 -13.48 -2.81
CA PRO A 2 -48.66 -12.86 -2.46
C PRO A 2 -48.78 -11.35 -2.55
N ASN A 3 -48.38 -10.69 -1.47
CA ASN A 3 -48.35 -9.24 -1.31
C ASN A 3 -47.16 -8.69 -2.11
N SER A 4 -47.41 -8.11 -3.28
CA SER A 4 -46.41 -7.37 -4.05
C SER A 4 -46.28 -5.96 -3.47
N GLN A 5 -45.27 -5.72 -2.65
CA GLN A 5 -44.81 -4.35 -2.40
C GLN A 5 -44.08 -3.83 -3.65
N PRO A 6 -44.37 -2.61 -4.14
CA PRO A 6 -43.62 -2.03 -5.22
C PRO A 6 -42.24 -1.62 -4.71
N ALA A 7 -41.18 -2.14 -5.35
CA ALA A 7 -39.82 -1.66 -5.15
C ALA A 7 -39.77 -0.18 -5.54
N SER A 8 -39.61 0.72 -4.57
CA SER A 8 -39.37 2.13 -4.85
C SER A 8 -37.98 2.25 -5.47
N SER A 9 -37.91 2.49 -6.78
CA SER A 9 -36.67 2.90 -7.44
C SER A 9 -36.36 4.35 -7.05
N THR A 10 -35.75 4.55 -5.89
CA THR A 10 -35.09 5.81 -5.58
C THR A 10 -33.87 5.91 -6.50
N ALA A 11 -34.01 6.64 -7.60
CA ALA A 11 -32.88 7.02 -8.43
C ALA A 11 -31.92 7.85 -7.57
N THR A 12 -30.82 7.24 -7.15
CA THR A 12 -29.72 7.94 -6.49
C THR A 12 -29.19 9.03 -7.42
N ALA A 13 -29.09 10.26 -6.90
CA ALA A 13 -28.45 11.36 -7.61
C ALA A 13 -27.04 10.95 -8.07
N PRO A 14 -26.57 11.41 -9.24
CA PRO A 14 -25.24 11.08 -9.72
C PRO A 14 -24.19 11.61 -8.73
N PHE A 15 -23.16 10.80 -8.49
CA PHE A 15 -22.03 11.20 -7.66
C PHE A 15 -21.09 12.08 -8.51
N GLU A 16 -21.09 13.39 -8.26
CA GLU A 16 -20.35 14.39 -9.05
C GLU A 16 -19.04 14.82 -8.36
N TYR A 17 -17.97 14.94 -9.14
CA TYR A 17 -16.69 15.51 -8.73
C TYR A 17 -15.95 16.08 -9.95
N ASP A 18 -15.04 17.04 -9.71
CA ASP A 18 -14.33 17.74 -10.78
C ASP A 18 -13.26 16.86 -11.44
N HIS A 19 -13.22 16.88 -12.78
CA HIS A 19 -12.06 16.40 -13.53
C HIS A 19 -11.00 17.51 -13.58
N LEU A 20 -9.80 17.19 -13.08
CA LEU A 20 -8.72 18.16 -12.99
C LEU A 20 -8.02 18.32 -14.35
N ASP A 21 -7.95 19.56 -14.84
CA ASP A 21 -7.13 19.94 -15.99
C ASP A 21 -5.63 19.88 -15.66
N ASN A 22 -4.81 19.64 -16.68
CA ASN A 22 -3.36 19.47 -16.61
C ASN A 22 -2.59 20.72 -17.07
N THR A 23 -3.28 21.82 -17.40
CA THR A 23 -2.62 23.10 -17.66
C THR A 23 -1.86 23.63 -16.44
N VAL A 24 -0.83 24.45 -16.69
CA VAL A 24 -0.02 25.12 -15.65
C VAL A 24 -0.91 25.88 -14.67
N ALA A 25 -1.93 26.60 -15.16
CA ALA A 25 -2.85 27.36 -14.31
C ALA A 25 -3.68 26.46 -13.38
N ALA A 26 -4.17 25.32 -13.89
CA ALA A 26 -4.90 24.34 -13.11
C ALA A 26 -4.01 23.67 -12.06
N LEU A 27 -2.79 23.26 -12.43
CA LEU A 27 -1.79 22.69 -11.53
C LEU A 27 -1.43 23.67 -10.41
N ARG A 28 -1.17 24.94 -10.75
CA ARG A 28 -0.90 26.01 -9.79
C ARG A 28 -2.01 26.13 -8.75
N LYS A 29 -3.27 26.11 -9.20
CA LYS A 29 -4.44 26.14 -8.31
C LYS A 29 -4.56 24.87 -7.48
N SER A 30 -4.35 23.69 -8.06
CA SER A 30 -4.36 22.41 -7.33
C SER A 30 -3.32 22.41 -6.21
N ILE A 31 -2.06 22.76 -6.51
CA ILE A 31 -0.96 22.78 -5.55
C ILE A 31 -1.26 23.78 -4.43
N ALA A 32 -1.68 25.01 -4.76
CA ALA A 32 -2.06 26.00 -3.76
C ALA A 32 -3.21 25.53 -2.86
N ASN A 33 -4.25 24.91 -3.45
CA ASN A 33 -5.36 24.34 -2.68
C ASN A 33 -4.89 23.22 -1.76
N ARG A 34 -4.00 22.34 -2.22
CA ARG A 34 -3.46 21.25 -1.39
C ARG A 34 -2.57 21.75 -0.28
N LEU A 35 -1.79 22.81 -0.51
CA LEU A 35 -1.03 23.47 0.54
C LEU A 35 -1.95 23.98 1.66
N VAL A 36 -3.06 24.64 1.30
CA VAL A 36 -3.99 25.21 2.29
C VAL A 36 -4.83 24.13 2.97
N TYR A 37 -5.50 23.27 2.20
CA TYR A 37 -6.57 22.41 2.72
C TYR A 37 -6.12 21.00 3.09
N SER A 38 -5.00 20.52 2.55
CA SER A 38 -4.48 19.18 2.87
C SER A 38 -3.27 19.24 3.78
N VAL A 39 -2.36 20.20 3.56
CA VAL A 39 -1.17 20.39 4.39
C VAL A 39 -1.43 21.37 5.55
N GLY A 40 -2.37 22.30 5.41
CA GLY A 40 -2.72 23.25 6.47
C GLY A 40 -1.75 24.43 6.60
N LYS A 41 -1.17 24.87 5.48
CA LYS A 41 -0.12 25.91 5.42
C LYS A 41 -0.47 27.04 4.45
N ASP A 42 0.19 28.18 4.64
CA ASP A 42 0.15 29.32 3.72
C ASP A 42 1.55 29.60 3.13
N LEU A 43 1.63 30.50 2.14
CA LEU A 43 2.90 30.84 1.49
C LEU A 43 3.96 31.39 2.46
N ARG A 44 3.56 31.98 3.58
CA ARG A 44 4.48 32.63 4.54
C ARG A 44 5.15 31.62 5.47
N SER A 45 4.50 30.48 5.68
CA SER A 45 4.89 29.47 6.69
C SER A 45 5.22 28.10 6.10
N ALA A 46 5.00 27.92 4.79
CA ALA A 46 5.28 26.68 4.09
C ALA A 46 6.80 26.42 3.98
N THR A 47 7.22 25.28 4.50
CA THR A 47 8.56 24.73 4.31
C THR A 47 8.66 24.00 2.97
N ARG A 48 9.86 23.60 2.55
CA ARG A 48 10.03 22.77 1.34
C ARG A 48 9.26 21.46 1.44
N ARG A 49 9.22 20.84 2.62
CA ARG A 49 8.42 19.63 2.86
C ARG A 49 6.93 19.90 2.63
N ASP A 50 6.40 21.01 3.14
CA ASP A 50 4.99 21.36 2.97
C ASP A 50 4.63 21.52 1.48
N TRP A 51 5.51 22.17 0.71
CA TRP A 51 5.38 22.29 -0.74
C TRP A 51 5.44 20.94 -1.46
N LEU A 52 6.36 20.06 -1.06
CA LEU A 52 6.46 18.71 -1.61
C LEU A 52 5.17 17.91 -1.34
N PHE A 53 4.61 17.96 -0.13
CA PHE A 53 3.35 17.29 0.19
C PHE A 53 2.15 17.87 -0.56
N ALA A 54 2.10 19.19 -0.75
CA ALA A 54 1.10 19.82 -1.60
C ALA A 54 1.18 19.32 -3.05
N LEU A 55 2.40 19.19 -3.58
CA LEU A 55 2.65 18.66 -4.92
C LEU A 55 2.26 17.18 -5.01
N PHE A 56 2.65 16.33 -4.06
CA PHE A 56 2.24 14.93 -4.00
C PHE A 56 0.73 14.78 -4.08
N HIS A 57 -0.02 15.52 -3.27
CA HIS A 57 -1.47 15.44 -3.29
C HIS A 57 -2.07 15.91 -4.61
N ALA A 58 -1.56 17.00 -5.19
CA ALA A 58 -2.04 17.54 -6.47
C ALA A 58 -1.81 16.57 -7.63
N VAL A 59 -0.68 15.86 -7.64
CA VAL A 59 -0.37 14.83 -8.65
C VAL A 59 -1.20 13.57 -8.41
N ARG A 60 -1.26 13.09 -7.16
CA ARG A 60 -2.05 11.91 -6.77
C ARG A 60 -3.51 12.02 -7.19
N ASP A 61 -4.13 13.18 -6.99
CA ASP A 61 -5.52 13.42 -7.38
C ASP A 61 -5.78 13.13 -8.88
N ARG A 62 -4.82 13.48 -9.75
CA ARG A 62 -4.91 13.23 -11.20
C ARG A 62 -4.80 11.75 -11.54
N THR A 63 -4.01 10.99 -10.76
CA THR A 63 -3.94 9.53 -10.89
C THR A 63 -5.21 8.83 -10.40
N MET A 64 -5.91 9.39 -9.39
CA MET A 64 -7.05 8.73 -8.75
C MET A 64 -8.19 8.44 -9.71
N HIS A 65 -8.52 9.39 -10.61
CA HIS A 65 -9.58 9.18 -11.59
C HIS A 65 -9.32 7.92 -12.42
N LYS A 66 -8.14 7.85 -13.04
CA LYS A 66 -7.78 6.70 -13.88
C LYS A 66 -7.72 5.41 -13.08
N TRP A 67 -7.22 5.46 -11.84
CA TRP A 67 -7.17 4.28 -10.99
C TRP A 67 -8.55 3.72 -10.67
N ARG A 68 -9.52 4.58 -10.37
CA ARG A 68 -10.92 4.17 -10.17
C ARG A 68 -11.52 3.57 -11.43
N GLU A 69 -11.27 4.17 -12.59
CA GLU A 69 -11.70 3.66 -13.89
C GLU A 69 -11.11 2.27 -14.17
N THR A 70 -9.79 2.08 -14.01
CA THR A 70 -9.12 0.78 -14.19
C THR A 70 -9.70 -0.31 -13.27
N LEU A 71 -9.95 0.04 -12.01
CA LEU A 71 -10.57 -0.89 -11.04
C LEU A 71 -12.01 -1.24 -11.44
N ALA A 72 -12.80 -0.27 -11.88
CA ALA A 72 -14.19 -0.49 -12.31
C ALA A 72 -14.26 -1.37 -13.55
N VAL A 73 -13.50 -1.05 -14.61
CA VAL A 73 -13.44 -1.87 -15.84
C VAL A 73 -13.06 -3.32 -15.52
N SER A 74 -12.04 -3.52 -14.69
CA SER A 74 -11.61 -4.87 -14.28
C SER A 74 -12.66 -5.61 -13.46
N GLN A 75 -13.54 -4.90 -12.76
CA GLN A 75 -14.63 -5.49 -11.97
C GLN A 75 -15.85 -5.80 -12.83
N ASP A 76 -16.22 -4.90 -13.73
CA ASP A 76 -17.42 -5.00 -14.57
C ASP A 76 -17.27 -6.03 -15.68
N THR A 77 -16.05 -6.21 -16.19
CA THR A 77 -15.73 -7.22 -17.20
C THR A 77 -15.42 -8.61 -16.61
N ASP A 78 -15.36 -8.73 -15.27
CA ASP A 78 -14.93 -9.94 -14.57
C ASP A 78 -13.65 -10.56 -15.19
N ALA A 79 -12.69 -9.68 -15.50
CA ALA A 79 -11.45 -10.04 -16.16
C ALA A 79 -10.59 -10.96 -15.28
N LYS A 80 -9.85 -11.89 -15.93
CA LYS A 80 -8.78 -12.63 -15.25
C LYS A 80 -7.74 -11.66 -14.71
N ARG A 81 -7.32 -11.85 -13.46
CA ARG A 81 -6.34 -10.98 -12.79
C ARG A 81 -5.06 -11.70 -12.45
N VAL A 82 -3.94 -11.00 -12.64
CA VAL A 82 -2.61 -11.43 -12.20
C VAL A 82 -2.32 -10.84 -10.82
N TYR A 83 -1.95 -11.69 -9.87
CA TYR A 83 -1.51 -11.30 -8.54
C TYR A 83 -0.04 -11.64 -8.40
N TYR A 84 0.80 -10.61 -8.31
CA TYR A 84 2.24 -10.76 -8.19
C TYR A 84 2.64 -10.66 -6.72
N LEU A 85 3.02 -11.78 -6.11
CA LEU A 85 3.39 -11.88 -4.70
C LEU A 85 4.91 -11.76 -4.59
N SER A 86 5.38 -10.76 -3.85
CA SER A 86 6.79 -10.58 -3.58
C SER A 86 7.04 -10.01 -2.19
N MET A 87 8.10 -10.47 -1.55
CA MET A 87 8.61 -9.93 -0.30
C MET A 87 9.25 -8.54 -0.48
N GLU A 88 9.56 -8.13 -1.72
CA GLU A 88 10.23 -6.87 -2.02
C GLU A 88 9.56 -6.10 -3.17
N PHE A 89 9.49 -4.78 -3.05
CA PHE A 89 9.17 -3.85 -4.12
C PHE A 89 10.06 -2.62 -4.05
N LEU A 90 11.06 -2.53 -4.91
CA LEU A 90 11.95 -1.37 -4.99
C LEU A 90 11.37 -0.34 -5.97
N THR A 91 10.27 0.31 -5.58
CA THR A 91 9.52 1.25 -6.43
C THR A 91 10.32 2.50 -6.75
N GLY A 92 11.16 2.94 -5.80
CA GLY A 92 11.84 4.23 -5.82
C GLY A 92 10.87 5.40 -5.60
N ARG A 93 11.37 6.63 -5.80
CA ARG A 93 10.58 7.87 -5.76
C ARG A 93 9.39 7.85 -6.73
N ALA A 94 8.18 8.05 -6.22
CA ALA A 94 6.94 7.87 -6.97
C ALA A 94 6.50 9.14 -7.70
N LEU A 95 6.87 10.34 -7.22
CA LEU A 95 6.41 11.60 -7.81
C LEU A 95 6.86 11.79 -9.25
N THR A 96 8.15 11.62 -9.49
CA THR A 96 8.69 11.78 -10.85
C THR A 96 8.06 10.77 -11.81
N ASN A 97 7.88 9.53 -11.37
CA ASN A 97 7.21 8.51 -12.18
C ASN A 97 5.77 8.92 -12.51
N ALA A 98 4.99 9.37 -11.51
CA ALA A 98 3.62 9.80 -11.73
C ALA A 98 3.53 11.03 -12.65
N LEU A 99 4.41 12.02 -12.46
CA LEU A 99 4.46 13.22 -13.32
C LEU A 99 4.74 12.87 -14.78
N LEU A 100 5.66 11.93 -15.03
CA LEU A 100 6.00 11.45 -16.37
C LEU A 100 4.87 10.60 -16.97
N ALA A 101 4.31 9.68 -16.20
CA ALA A 101 3.19 8.84 -16.62
C ALA A 101 1.97 9.67 -17.04
N ILE A 102 1.65 10.74 -16.30
CA ILE A 102 0.52 11.64 -16.60
C ILE A 102 0.88 12.63 -17.73
N GLY A 103 2.17 12.85 -18.02
CA GLY A 103 2.63 13.82 -19.03
C GLY A 103 2.59 15.27 -18.56
N ILE A 104 2.79 15.53 -17.26
CA ILE A 104 2.67 16.87 -16.64
C ILE A 104 3.94 17.37 -15.97
N TYR A 105 5.08 16.72 -16.20
CA TYR A 105 6.35 17.07 -15.55
C TYR A 105 6.70 18.56 -15.74
N ASP A 106 6.77 19.02 -17.00
CA ASP A 106 7.14 20.40 -17.31
C ASP A 106 6.09 21.41 -16.80
N ALA A 107 4.81 21.07 -16.93
CA ALA A 107 3.72 21.92 -16.46
C ALA A 107 3.71 22.05 -14.93
N ALA A 108 4.04 20.99 -14.20
CA ALA A 108 4.15 20.99 -12.74
C ALA A 108 5.38 21.80 -12.30
N LYS A 109 6.50 21.68 -13.01
CA LYS A 109 7.72 22.48 -12.78
C LYS A 109 7.45 23.98 -12.97
N GLU A 110 6.77 24.35 -14.05
CA GLU A 110 6.37 25.74 -14.29
C GLU A 110 5.40 26.24 -13.22
N ALA A 111 4.40 25.44 -12.85
CA ALA A 111 3.43 25.80 -11.81
C ALA A 111 4.09 26.04 -10.44
N CYS A 112 5.03 25.18 -10.04
CA CYS A 112 5.82 25.37 -8.81
C CYS A 112 6.65 26.65 -8.88
N THR A 113 7.30 26.91 -10.02
CA THR A 113 8.09 28.13 -10.24
C THR A 113 7.23 29.40 -10.09
N GLN A 114 6.02 29.41 -10.67
CA GLN A 114 5.06 30.52 -10.54
C GLN A 114 4.53 30.71 -9.10
N LEU A 115 4.59 29.67 -8.26
CA LEU A 115 4.25 29.73 -6.83
C LEU A 115 5.43 30.13 -5.95
N GLY A 116 6.63 30.29 -6.53
CA GLY A 116 7.86 30.58 -5.79
C GLY A 116 8.47 29.36 -5.11
N ALA A 117 8.12 28.14 -5.54
CA ALA A 117 8.70 26.90 -5.05
C ALA A 117 9.76 26.36 -6.02
N ASP A 118 10.90 25.92 -5.47
CA ASP A 118 11.99 25.32 -6.24
C ASP A 118 11.69 23.83 -6.51
N PHE A 119 11.11 23.55 -7.68
CA PHE A 119 10.67 22.21 -8.06
C PHE A 119 11.80 21.15 -8.00
N ASP A 120 12.99 21.47 -8.47
CA ASP A 120 14.10 20.51 -8.52
C ASP A 120 14.54 20.16 -7.09
N ALA A 121 14.61 21.16 -6.20
CA ALA A 121 14.86 20.92 -4.78
C ALA A 121 13.72 20.16 -4.07
N LEU A 122 12.48 20.23 -4.55
CA LEU A 122 11.35 19.48 -3.97
C LEU A 122 11.43 17.99 -4.30
N ILE A 123 11.65 17.63 -5.57
CA ILE A 123 11.67 16.21 -5.99
C ILE A 123 12.84 15.45 -5.37
N ASP A 124 13.92 16.14 -5.01
CA ASP A 124 15.07 15.57 -4.29
C ASP A 124 14.85 15.38 -2.79
N LEU A 125 13.74 15.90 -2.24
CA LEU A 125 13.34 15.66 -0.85
C LEU A 125 12.43 14.43 -0.67
N GLU A 126 11.96 13.82 -1.76
CA GLU A 126 11.20 12.56 -1.66
C GLU A 126 12.13 11.42 -1.24
N ASN A 127 11.76 10.72 -0.17
CA ASN A 127 12.47 9.51 0.25
C ASN A 127 12.06 8.32 -0.62
N ASP A 128 13.02 7.47 -0.95
CA ASP A 128 12.72 6.16 -1.53
C ASP A 128 11.99 5.27 -0.50
N PRO A 129 10.92 4.57 -0.89
CA PRO A 129 10.27 3.62 0.01
C PRO A 129 11.18 2.43 0.35
N GLY A 130 11.39 2.19 1.65
CA GLY A 130 12.09 1.02 2.19
C GLY A 130 11.28 -0.26 2.04
N LEU A 131 10.91 -0.63 0.82
CA LEU A 131 10.03 -1.76 0.51
C LEU A 131 10.75 -2.90 -0.23
N GLY A 132 12.01 -2.71 -0.60
CA GLY A 132 12.86 -3.68 -1.25
C GLY A 132 14.32 -3.34 -1.02
N ASN A 133 15.20 -4.21 -1.46
CA ASN A 133 16.64 -4.09 -1.31
C ASN A 133 17.33 -4.23 -2.67
N GLY A 134 17.04 -5.32 -3.40
CA GLY A 134 17.84 -5.75 -4.54
C GLY A 134 17.14 -5.77 -5.89
N GLY A 135 17.75 -6.51 -6.81
CA GLY A 135 17.21 -6.73 -8.16
C GLY A 135 15.86 -7.45 -8.18
N LEU A 136 15.59 -8.31 -7.19
CA LEU A 136 14.30 -8.98 -7.03
C LEU A 136 13.16 -7.97 -6.83
N GLY A 137 13.33 -7.06 -5.88
CA GLY A 137 12.38 -5.97 -5.63
C GLY A 137 12.26 -5.01 -6.80
N ARG A 138 13.36 -4.71 -7.51
CA ARG A 138 13.30 -3.83 -8.68
C ARG A 138 12.60 -4.48 -9.86
N LEU A 139 12.78 -5.78 -10.08
CA LEU A 139 12.06 -6.55 -11.08
C LEU A 139 10.54 -6.49 -10.81
N ALA A 140 10.13 -6.74 -9.56
CA ALA A 140 8.73 -6.67 -9.14
C ALA A 140 8.11 -5.29 -9.42
N ALA A 141 8.84 -4.21 -9.09
CA ALA A 141 8.40 -2.84 -9.36
C ALA A 141 8.27 -2.55 -10.87
N CYS A 142 9.26 -2.95 -11.69
CA CYS A 142 9.20 -2.80 -13.15
C CYS A 142 8.07 -3.61 -13.79
N PHE A 143 7.75 -4.78 -13.25
CA PHE A 143 6.61 -5.58 -13.71
C PHE A 143 5.28 -4.91 -13.38
N LEU A 144 5.13 -4.27 -12.21
CA LEU A 144 3.93 -3.50 -11.92
C LEU A 144 3.74 -2.31 -12.88
N ASP A 145 4.81 -1.58 -13.17
CA ASP A 145 4.78 -0.49 -14.16
C ASP A 145 4.42 -1.00 -15.57
N SER A 146 5.00 -2.12 -15.98
CA SER A 146 4.71 -2.75 -17.28
C SER A 146 3.26 -3.26 -17.36
N MET A 147 2.75 -3.87 -16.29
CA MET A 147 1.35 -4.29 -16.21
C MET A 147 0.40 -3.10 -16.33
N ALA A 148 0.69 -1.99 -15.64
CA ALA A 148 -0.09 -0.78 -15.72
C ALA A 148 -0.04 -0.17 -17.14
N THR A 149 1.16 -0.10 -17.73
CA THR A 149 1.36 0.46 -19.08
C THR A 149 0.61 -0.34 -20.14
N LEU A 150 0.65 -1.67 -20.06
CA LEU A 150 -0.03 -2.58 -20.99
C LEU A 150 -1.53 -2.76 -20.68
N GLY A 151 -2.03 -2.19 -19.59
CA GLY A 151 -3.42 -2.37 -19.17
C GLY A 151 -3.75 -3.79 -18.71
N VAL A 152 -2.76 -4.58 -18.30
CA VAL A 152 -2.97 -5.93 -17.77
C VAL A 152 -3.67 -5.82 -16.40
N PRO A 153 -4.85 -6.42 -16.20
CA PRO A 153 -5.52 -6.41 -14.91
C PRO A 153 -4.66 -7.15 -13.88
N GLY A 154 -3.98 -6.39 -13.02
CA GLY A 154 -3.02 -6.96 -12.10
C GLY A 154 -2.85 -6.16 -10.81
N MET A 155 -2.33 -6.84 -9.80
CA MET A 155 -2.02 -6.26 -8.49
C MET A 155 -0.75 -6.88 -7.91
N GLY A 156 0.10 -6.04 -7.33
CA GLY A 156 1.23 -6.48 -6.51
C GLY A 156 0.79 -6.65 -5.05
N TYR A 157 1.27 -7.71 -4.41
CA TYR A 157 1.12 -7.95 -2.97
C TYR A 157 2.46 -8.08 -2.30
N GLY A 158 2.62 -7.40 -1.16
CA GLY A 158 3.80 -7.51 -0.31
C GLY A 158 3.54 -7.04 1.12
N ILE A 159 4.61 -6.78 1.85
CA ILE A 159 4.56 -6.27 3.23
C ILE A 159 4.89 -4.79 3.23
N ARG A 160 4.20 -4.02 4.08
CA ARG A 160 4.50 -2.61 4.32
C ARG A 160 5.54 -2.51 5.44
N TYR A 161 6.82 -2.60 5.10
CA TYR A 161 7.89 -2.51 6.10
C TYR A 161 8.02 -1.11 6.68
N ASP A 162 8.06 -1.00 8.00
CA ASP A 162 8.20 0.29 8.68
C ASP A 162 9.60 0.89 8.51
N PHE A 163 10.64 0.06 8.44
CA PHE A 163 12.05 0.49 8.49
C PHE A 163 12.94 -0.02 7.35
N GLY A 164 12.35 -0.57 6.28
CA GLY A 164 13.11 -1.18 5.18
C GLY A 164 14.12 -2.21 5.64
N MET A 165 15.26 -2.32 4.95
CA MET A 165 16.37 -3.17 5.36
C MET A 165 17.30 -2.42 6.32
N PHE A 166 17.95 -1.36 5.83
CA PHE A 166 18.71 -0.37 6.60
C PHE A 166 19.11 0.82 5.71
N ALA A 167 19.35 1.97 6.33
CA ALA A 167 20.07 3.10 5.75
C ALA A 167 21.58 2.93 6.01
N GLN A 168 22.38 2.96 4.96
CA GLN A 168 23.84 2.83 5.05
C GLN A 168 24.50 4.17 5.36
N ARG A 169 25.36 4.21 6.38
CA ARG A 169 26.28 5.32 6.65
C ARG A 169 27.72 4.83 6.70
N VAL A 170 28.65 5.64 6.18
CA VAL A 170 30.09 5.33 6.25
C VAL A 170 30.72 6.16 7.36
N VAL A 171 31.29 5.49 8.36
CA VAL A 171 31.98 6.10 9.51
C VAL A 171 33.37 5.49 9.60
N ASP A 172 34.41 6.33 9.54
CA ASP A 172 35.81 5.89 9.60
C ASP A 172 36.15 4.76 8.61
N GLY A 173 35.59 4.84 7.39
CA GLY A 173 35.79 3.86 6.33
C GLY A 173 35.03 2.54 6.49
N ARG A 174 34.09 2.45 7.44
CA ARG A 174 33.28 1.25 7.71
C ARG A 174 31.79 1.53 7.55
N GLN A 175 31.05 0.50 7.14
CA GLN A 175 29.59 0.52 7.12
C GLN A 175 29.02 0.55 8.54
N VAL A 176 28.03 1.41 8.74
CA VAL A 176 27.15 1.46 9.90
C VAL A 176 25.71 1.43 9.37
N GLU A 177 24.89 0.58 9.97
CA GLU A 177 23.49 0.35 9.59
C GLU A 177 22.58 1.09 10.56
N GLU A 178 21.65 1.88 10.02
CA GLU A 178 20.64 2.59 10.79
C GLU A 178 19.24 2.26 10.22
N PRO A 179 18.15 2.34 10.99
CA PRO A 179 16.81 2.12 10.45
C PRO A 179 16.47 3.14 9.35
N ASP A 180 15.77 2.69 8.30
CA ASP A 180 15.26 3.61 7.27
C ASP A 180 13.94 4.24 7.73
N TYR A 181 13.94 5.55 7.97
CA TYR A 181 12.79 6.29 8.48
C TYR A 181 11.88 6.85 7.37
N TRP A 182 11.77 6.19 6.22
CA TRP A 182 10.96 6.65 5.07
C TRP A 182 9.50 7.01 5.43
N LEU A 183 8.92 6.35 6.43
CA LEU A 183 7.54 6.59 6.90
C LEU A 183 7.38 7.62 8.03
N VAL A 184 8.47 8.16 8.60
CA VAL A 184 8.41 9.07 9.76
C VAL A 184 7.50 10.28 9.54
N ASN A 185 7.35 10.66 8.28
CA ASN A 185 6.61 11.83 7.83
C ASN A 185 5.28 11.50 7.14
N GLY A 186 4.91 10.21 7.14
CA GLY A 186 3.82 9.66 6.35
C GLY A 186 4.20 9.45 4.88
N ASN A 187 3.49 8.53 4.23
CA ASN A 187 3.59 8.32 2.78
C ASN A 187 2.30 8.85 2.12
N PRO A 188 2.38 9.91 1.30
CA PRO A 188 1.20 10.48 0.67
C PRO A 188 0.68 9.65 -0.51
N TRP A 189 1.40 8.62 -0.96
CA TRP A 189 0.97 7.79 -2.09
C TRP A 189 0.04 6.64 -1.69
N GLU A 190 0.00 6.29 -0.41
CA GLU A 190 -0.77 5.15 0.09
C GLU A 190 -2.14 5.55 0.66
N PHE A 191 -3.08 4.60 0.58
CA PHE A 191 -4.39 4.68 1.19
C PHE A 191 -4.59 3.47 2.09
N MET A 192 -4.78 3.71 3.38
CA MET A 192 -5.19 2.68 4.32
C MET A 192 -6.58 2.15 3.94
N ARG A 193 -6.76 0.83 3.97
CA ARG A 193 -8.04 0.13 3.73
C ARG A 193 -8.42 -0.72 4.96
N PRO A 194 -8.89 -0.11 6.05
CA PRO A 194 -9.30 -0.86 7.24
C PRO A 194 -10.38 -1.91 6.95
N GLU A 195 -11.22 -1.68 5.93
CA GLU A 195 -12.23 -2.63 5.47
C GLU A 195 -11.67 -3.92 4.86
N PHE A 196 -10.37 -3.94 4.56
CA PHE A 196 -9.62 -5.13 4.13
C PHE A 196 -8.59 -5.45 5.21
N SER A 197 -9.10 -5.99 6.31
CA SER A 197 -8.32 -6.54 7.41
C SER A 197 -8.61 -8.02 7.55
N TYR A 198 -7.56 -8.81 7.75
CA TYR A 198 -7.64 -10.28 7.81
C TYR A 198 -6.87 -10.80 9.01
N ASP A 199 -7.46 -11.75 9.72
CA ASP A 199 -6.75 -12.45 10.78
C ASP A 199 -5.77 -13.46 10.17
N VAL A 200 -4.54 -13.43 10.67
CA VAL A 200 -3.49 -14.39 10.30
C VAL A 200 -3.02 -15.08 11.57
N GLN A 201 -3.15 -16.40 11.57
CA GLN A 201 -2.94 -17.24 12.74
C GLN A 201 -1.50 -17.74 12.81
N PHE A 202 -0.93 -17.83 14.01
CA PHE A 202 0.38 -18.44 14.24
C PHE A 202 0.32 -19.43 15.41
N GLY A 203 1.30 -20.35 15.48
CA GLY A 203 1.40 -21.30 16.59
C GLY A 203 0.22 -22.27 16.67
N GLY A 204 -0.34 -22.45 17.87
CA GLY A 204 -1.52 -23.27 18.12
C GLY A 204 -1.36 -24.77 17.82
N ARG A 205 -2.49 -25.45 17.59
CA ARG A 205 -2.56 -26.90 17.34
C ARG A 205 -3.74 -27.29 16.48
N LEU A 206 -3.66 -28.48 15.89
CA LEU A 206 -4.74 -29.07 15.10
C LEU A 206 -5.65 -29.94 15.97
N VAL A 207 -6.96 -29.83 15.75
CA VAL A 207 -8.00 -30.64 16.39
C VAL A 207 -8.87 -31.26 15.32
N GLN A 208 -9.02 -32.59 15.37
CA GLN A 208 -9.97 -33.30 14.52
C GLN A 208 -11.39 -33.03 15.01
N ASP A 209 -12.28 -32.68 14.08
CA ASP A 209 -13.70 -32.42 14.32
C ASP A 209 -14.54 -33.10 13.24
N GLY A 210 -14.92 -34.36 13.50
CA GLY A 210 -15.53 -35.23 12.49
C GLY A 210 -14.60 -35.40 11.29
N ASP A 211 -15.07 -35.03 10.10
CA ASP A 211 -14.31 -35.07 8.85
C ASP A 211 -13.45 -33.81 8.60
N HIS A 212 -13.48 -32.84 9.50
CA HIS A 212 -12.75 -31.57 9.36
C HIS A 212 -11.58 -31.50 10.35
N VAL A 213 -10.58 -30.68 9.99
CA VAL A 213 -9.48 -30.32 10.89
C VAL A 213 -9.59 -28.83 11.19
N ARG A 214 -9.59 -28.47 12.47
CA ARG A 214 -9.57 -27.07 12.92
C ARG A 214 -8.20 -26.72 13.49
N TRP A 215 -7.67 -25.57 13.09
CA TRP A 215 -6.50 -24.95 13.73
C TRP A 215 -6.99 -24.03 14.84
N VAL A 216 -6.57 -24.30 16.07
CA VAL A 216 -7.06 -23.63 17.28
C VAL A 216 -5.91 -23.27 18.21
N ASP A 217 -6.21 -22.45 19.23
CA ASP A 217 -5.27 -21.97 20.25
C ASP A 217 -4.09 -21.18 19.64
N THR A 218 -4.39 -20.33 18.66
CA THR A 218 -3.42 -19.58 17.84
C THR A 218 -3.11 -18.18 18.40
N ASP A 219 -1.95 -17.64 18.01
CA ASP A 219 -1.54 -16.26 18.24
C ASP A 219 -1.87 -15.42 17.00
N ASP A 220 -3.01 -14.74 17.02
CA ASP A 220 -3.54 -14.07 15.84
C ASP A 220 -3.00 -12.65 15.67
N VAL A 221 -2.66 -12.30 14.43
CA VAL A 221 -2.22 -10.98 13.98
C VAL A 221 -3.18 -10.46 12.91
N VAL A 222 -3.59 -9.20 12.99
CA VAL A 222 -4.43 -8.58 11.96
C VAL A 222 -3.55 -8.00 10.86
N ALA A 223 -3.70 -8.49 9.64
CA ALA A 223 -3.12 -7.88 8.44
C ALA A 223 -4.07 -6.82 7.88
N THR A 224 -3.68 -5.55 7.89
CA THR A 224 -4.47 -4.45 7.30
C THR A 224 -3.84 -3.94 6.02
N ALA A 225 -4.64 -3.78 4.96
CA ALA A 225 -4.15 -3.35 3.65
C ALA A 225 -3.85 -1.84 3.57
N TYR A 226 -2.80 -1.51 2.82
CA TYR A 226 -2.48 -0.19 2.29
C TYR A 226 -2.32 -0.28 0.78
N ASP A 227 -3.07 0.52 0.04
CA ASP A 227 -3.03 0.53 -1.42
C ASP A 227 -2.25 1.75 -1.94
N SER A 228 -1.34 1.53 -2.87
CA SER A 228 -0.71 2.59 -3.69
C SER A 228 -1.01 2.34 -5.17
N GLY A 229 -1.25 3.42 -5.92
CA GLY A 229 -1.47 3.35 -7.36
C GLY A 229 -0.15 3.40 -8.12
N VAL A 230 0.05 2.50 -9.07
CA VAL A 230 1.21 2.48 -9.97
C VAL A 230 0.72 2.90 -11.36
N PRO A 231 0.90 4.18 -11.76
CA PRO A 231 0.42 4.67 -13.05
C PRO A 231 1.30 4.13 -14.17
N GLY A 232 0.67 3.58 -15.21
CA GLY A 232 1.36 3.21 -16.44
C GLY A 232 1.71 4.42 -17.29
N HIS A 233 2.64 4.27 -18.22
CA HIS A 233 3.00 5.31 -19.19
C HIS A 233 1.77 5.88 -19.91
N GLU A 234 1.75 7.18 -20.17
CA GLU A 234 0.61 7.94 -20.73
C GLU A 234 -0.70 7.78 -19.92
N LEU A 235 -0.61 7.33 -18.67
CA LEU A 235 -1.75 7.07 -17.80
C LEU A 235 -2.77 6.12 -18.45
N THR A 236 -2.31 5.15 -19.24
CA THR A 236 -3.18 4.17 -19.93
C THR A 236 -4.03 3.37 -18.95
N SER A 237 -3.45 2.98 -17.82
CA SER A 237 -4.13 2.40 -16.67
C SER A 237 -3.33 2.63 -15.39
N VAL A 238 -3.88 2.25 -14.24
CA VAL A 238 -3.18 2.29 -12.96
C VAL A 238 -3.32 0.94 -12.26
N SER A 239 -2.20 0.23 -12.08
CA SER A 239 -2.15 -0.99 -11.29
C SER A 239 -2.16 -0.67 -9.79
N THR A 240 -2.49 -1.66 -8.97
CA THR A 240 -2.46 -1.51 -7.51
C THR A 240 -1.24 -2.22 -6.94
N LEU A 241 -0.51 -1.58 -6.04
CA LEU A 241 0.39 -2.24 -5.09
C LEU A 241 -0.31 -2.26 -3.73
N ARG A 242 -0.66 -3.44 -3.24
CA ARG A 242 -1.27 -3.66 -1.94
C ARG A 242 -0.23 -4.21 -0.96
N LEU A 243 -0.01 -3.48 0.12
CA LEU A 243 0.95 -3.85 1.14
C LEU A 243 0.25 -4.10 2.47
N TRP A 244 0.67 -5.15 3.18
CA TRP A 244 0.10 -5.53 4.47
C TRP A 244 0.93 -4.97 5.61
N THR A 245 0.27 -4.27 6.54
CA THR A 245 0.85 -3.93 7.85
C THR A 245 0.25 -4.86 8.90
N ALA A 246 1.09 -5.33 9.83
CA ALA A 246 0.63 -6.09 10.97
C ALA A 246 0.11 -5.15 12.05
N ARG A 247 -1.00 -5.55 12.66
CA ARG A 247 -1.60 -4.89 13.80
C ARG A 247 -1.94 -5.92 14.85
N ALA A 248 -1.73 -5.57 16.11
CA ALA A 248 -2.16 -6.41 17.20
C ALA A 248 -3.68 -6.54 17.24
N THR A 249 -4.16 -7.76 17.46
CA THR A 249 -5.58 -8.07 17.73
C THR A 249 -6.06 -7.47 19.05
N SER A 250 -5.14 -7.24 19.98
CA SER A 250 -5.40 -6.66 21.29
C SER A 250 -4.80 -5.26 21.43
N GLY A 251 -5.51 -4.37 22.13
CA GLY A 251 -4.99 -3.07 22.52
C GLY A 251 -3.95 -3.16 23.65
N ILE A 252 -3.46 -2.01 24.10
CA ILE A 252 -2.56 -1.93 25.27
C ILE A 252 -3.24 -2.57 26.49
N ASN A 253 -2.51 -3.38 27.26
CA ASN A 253 -3.00 -3.89 28.54
C ASN A 253 -3.02 -2.75 29.57
N LEU A 254 -4.19 -2.13 29.71
CA LEU A 254 -4.39 -0.98 30.60
C LEU A 254 -4.15 -1.31 32.07
N ASP A 255 -4.42 -2.53 32.51
CA ASP A 255 -4.17 -2.93 33.90
C ASP A 255 -2.66 -2.98 34.21
N ALA A 256 -1.86 -3.51 33.30
CA ALA A 256 -0.40 -3.47 33.42
C ALA A 256 0.12 -2.03 33.35
N PHE A 257 -0.39 -1.23 32.41
CA PHE A 257 -0.02 0.18 32.25
C PHE A 257 -0.31 1.00 33.52
N ASN A 258 -1.51 0.87 34.09
CA ASN A 258 -1.94 1.58 35.28
C ASN A 258 -1.17 1.15 36.54
N LYS A 259 -0.54 -0.04 36.52
CA LYS A 259 0.35 -0.53 37.59
C LYS A 259 1.82 -0.12 37.39
N GLY A 260 2.13 0.63 36.32
CA GLY A 260 3.51 1.04 35.98
C GLY A 260 4.33 -0.04 35.27
N ASP A 261 3.73 -1.16 34.89
CA ASP A 261 4.37 -2.23 34.13
C ASP A 261 4.21 -1.96 32.63
N TYR A 262 4.93 -0.95 32.15
CA TYR A 262 4.80 -0.46 30.77
C TYR A 262 5.29 -1.45 29.72
N MET A 263 6.29 -2.29 30.05
CA MET A 263 6.80 -3.31 29.12
C MET A 263 5.74 -4.36 28.84
N ARG A 264 5.17 -4.94 29.91
CA ARG A 264 4.07 -5.90 29.79
C ARG A 264 2.82 -5.30 29.16
N ALA A 265 2.61 -3.99 29.32
CA ALA A 265 1.47 -3.31 28.72
C ALA A 265 1.47 -3.35 27.18
N VAL A 266 2.64 -3.48 26.56
CA VAL A 266 2.82 -3.39 25.09
C VAL A 266 3.49 -4.63 24.47
N GLU A 267 3.90 -5.62 25.26
CA GLU A 267 4.64 -6.80 24.82
C GLU A 267 3.95 -7.55 23.68
N ALA A 268 2.73 -8.05 23.92
CA ALA A 268 1.96 -8.77 22.92
C ALA A 268 1.74 -7.94 21.64
N LYS A 269 1.53 -6.63 21.80
CA LYS A 269 1.37 -5.72 20.68
C LYS A 269 2.65 -5.65 19.83
N ASN A 270 3.80 -5.47 20.48
CA ASN A 270 5.08 -5.37 19.80
C ASN A 270 5.44 -6.67 19.07
N GLU A 271 5.22 -7.83 19.70
CA GLU A 271 5.49 -9.12 19.09
C GLU A 271 4.64 -9.36 17.83
N SER A 272 3.35 -9.06 17.88
CA SER A 272 2.45 -9.17 16.72
C SER A 272 2.86 -8.24 15.57
N GLU A 273 3.32 -7.03 15.88
CA GLU A 273 3.67 -6.02 14.87
C GLU A 273 5.05 -6.25 14.24
N ASN A 274 5.91 -7.09 14.83
CA ASN A 274 7.29 -7.32 14.35
C ASN A 274 7.35 -7.86 12.90
N VAL A 275 6.34 -8.61 12.45
CA VAL A 275 6.33 -9.22 11.10
C VAL A 275 6.31 -8.18 9.98
N SER A 276 5.91 -6.93 10.23
CA SER A 276 5.95 -5.85 9.24
C SER A 276 6.96 -4.74 9.56
N ARG A 277 7.94 -4.97 10.45
CA ARG A 277 8.89 -3.90 10.83
C ARG A 277 10.06 -3.75 9.86
N VAL A 278 10.81 -4.83 9.63
CA VAL A 278 12.09 -4.81 8.89
C VAL A 278 12.05 -5.85 7.77
N LEU A 279 12.65 -5.51 6.64
CA LEU A 279 12.87 -6.41 5.51
C LEU A 279 14.10 -7.30 5.78
N TYR A 280 13.93 -8.62 5.63
CA TYR A 280 14.97 -9.62 5.87
C TYR A 280 15.64 -9.49 7.25
N PRO A 281 14.91 -9.76 8.34
CA PRO A 281 15.53 -9.85 9.66
C PRO A 281 16.64 -10.92 9.66
N ASP A 282 17.70 -10.68 10.45
CA ASP A 282 18.79 -11.63 10.62
C ASP A 282 18.27 -12.99 11.08
N ASP A 283 18.52 -14.02 10.27
CA ASP A 283 18.09 -15.40 10.48
C ASP A 283 19.21 -16.32 10.99
N SER A 284 20.31 -15.74 11.49
CA SER A 284 21.38 -16.48 12.17
C SER A 284 20.90 -17.16 13.46
N THR A 285 19.81 -16.67 14.05
CA THR A 285 19.18 -17.20 15.26
C THR A 285 17.86 -17.91 14.95
N ASP A 286 17.43 -18.83 15.82
CA ASP A 286 16.14 -19.53 15.63
C ASP A 286 14.94 -18.58 15.69
N HIS A 287 15.01 -17.53 16.51
CA HIS A 287 13.99 -16.48 16.54
C HIS A 287 13.95 -15.69 15.22
N GLY A 288 15.11 -15.42 14.63
CA GLY A 288 15.21 -14.78 13.31
C GLY A 288 14.61 -15.64 12.18
N LYS A 289 14.92 -16.93 12.17
CA LYS A 289 14.34 -17.90 11.21
C LYS A 289 12.82 -17.98 11.37
N GLU A 290 12.33 -18.06 12.60
CA GLU A 290 10.90 -18.06 12.89
C GLU A 290 10.25 -16.78 12.39
N LEU A 291 10.84 -15.61 12.67
CA LEU A 291 10.30 -14.33 12.20
C LEU A 291 10.22 -14.29 10.67
N ARG A 292 11.26 -14.73 9.96
CA ARG A 292 11.26 -14.80 8.49
C ARG A 292 10.11 -15.65 7.94
N LEU A 293 9.91 -16.85 8.51
CA LEU A 293 8.78 -17.71 8.14
C LEU A 293 7.43 -17.06 8.48
N ARG A 294 7.34 -16.37 9.62
CA ARG A 294 6.13 -15.63 10.00
C ARG A 294 5.83 -14.51 9.00
N GLN A 295 6.84 -13.79 8.50
CA GLN A 295 6.64 -12.76 7.47
C GLN A 295 6.11 -13.36 6.16
N GLU A 296 6.73 -14.43 5.68
CA GLU A 296 6.32 -15.14 4.46
C GLU A 296 4.86 -15.62 4.58
N TYR A 297 4.53 -16.32 5.66
CA TYR A 297 3.16 -16.77 5.90
C TYR A 297 2.17 -15.61 6.08
N PHE A 298 2.58 -14.54 6.77
CA PHE A 298 1.77 -13.35 7.04
C PHE A 298 1.17 -12.76 5.77
N PHE A 299 2.03 -12.40 4.82
CA PHE A 299 1.56 -11.73 3.62
C PHE A 299 0.90 -12.71 2.64
N VAL A 300 1.33 -13.98 2.59
CA VAL A 300 0.68 -15.00 1.75
C VAL A 300 -0.75 -15.24 2.22
N SER A 301 -0.95 -15.48 3.52
CA SER A 301 -2.28 -15.73 4.09
C SER A 301 -3.21 -14.54 3.84
N ALA A 302 -2.78 -13.31 4.18
CA ALA A 302 -3.58 -12.11 3.97
C ALA A 302 -3.92 -11.88 2.48
N SER A 303 -2.95 -12.10 1.58
CA SER A 303 -3.15 -11.93 0.13
C SER A 303 -4.13 -12.95 -0.43
N LEU A 304 -4.00 -14.23 -0.06
CA LEU A 304 -4.92 -15.27 -0.51
C LEU A 304 -6.34 -15.03 0.00
N GLN A 305 -6.51 -14.60 1.26
CA GLN A 305 -7.81 -14.23 1.80
C GLN A 305 -8.46 -13.09 1.01
N ASP A 306 -7.72 -12.03 0.64
CA ASP A 306 -8.27 -10.96 -0.21
C ASP A 306 -8.57 -11.40 -1.64
N ILE A 307 -7.71 -12.24 -2.24
CA ILE A 307 -7.93 -12.81 -3.59
C ILE A 307 -9.22 -13.62 -3.61
N LEU A 308 -9.40 -14.53 -2.65
CA LEU A 308 -10.60 -15.38 -2.55
C LEU A 308 -11.84 -14.55 -2.28
N ARG A 309 -11.78 -13.57 -1.36
CA ARG A 309 -12.88 -12.62 -1.12
C ARG A 309 -13.27 -11.91 -2.41
N ARG A 310 -12.31 -11.40 -3.20
CA ARG A 310 -12.60 -10.71 -4.46
C ARG A 310 -13.27 -11.62 -5.49
N TYR A 311 -12.81 -12.86 -5.59
CA TYR A 311 -13.39 -13.86 -6.48
C TYR A 311 -14.83 -14.21 -6.05
N LEU A 312 -15.04 -14.55 -4.76
CA LEU A 312 -16.33 -14.94 -4.21
C LEU A 312 -17.41 -13.82 -4.22
N ARG A 313 -17.02 -12.57 -4.47
CA ARG A 313 -18.00 -11.48 -4.71
C ARG A 313 -18.79 -11.64 -6.01
N ARG A 314 -18.26 -12.39 -6.99
CA ARG A 314 -18.93 -12.62 -8.29
C ARG A 314 -19.17 -14.09 -8.60
N HIS A 315 -18.53 -14.99 -7.85
CA HIS A 315 -18.52 -16.43 -8.08
C HIS A 315 -19.01 -17.18 -6.83
N SER A 316 -19.81 -18.23 -7.01
CA SER A 316 -20.41 -19.00 -5.89
C SER A 316 -19.65 -20.28 -5.54
N GLY A 317 -18.73 -20.74 -6.38
CA GLY A 317 -17.88 -21.91 -6.19
C GLY A 317 -16.48 -21.65 -6.74
N PHE A 318 -15.60 -22.66 -6.78
CA PHE A 318 -14.18 -22.50 -7.15
C PHE A 318 -13.80 -23.11 -8.51
N ASP A 319 -14.77 -23.65 -9.26
CA ASP A 319 -14.50 -24.33 -10.53
C ASP A 319 -13.85 -23.40 -11.57
N GLU A 320 -14.20 -22.11 -11.56
CA GLU A 320 -13.64 -21.08 -12.45
C GLU A 320 -12.45 -20.32 -11.84
N LEU A 321 -11.96 -20.73 -10.67
CA LEU A 321 -10.94 -19.95 -9.94
C LEU A 321 -9.68 -19.75 -10.79
N ALA A 322 -9.19 -20.81 -11.42
CA ALA A 322 -7.98 -20.77 -12.27
C ALA A 322 -8.17 -19.95 -13.55
N ASP A 323 -9.41 -19.77 -14.01
CA ASP A 323 -9.74 -18.94 -15.18
C ASP A 323 -9.79 -17.46 -14.84
N LYS A 324 -10.00 -17.12 -13.57
CA LYS A 324 -10.13 -15.73 -13.09
C LYS A 324 -8.95 -15.23 -12.27
N VAL A 325 -8.15 -16.14 -11.72
CA VAL A 325 -7.04 -15.83 -10.81
C VAL A 325 -5.76 -16.49 -11.32
N ALA A 326 -4.73 -15.67 -11.53
CA ALA A 326 -3.36 -16.14 -11.73
C ALA A 326 -2.48 -15.56 -10.62
N ILE A 327 -1.80 -16.43 -9.88
CA ILE A 327 -0.86 -16.03 -8.82
C ILE A 327 0.55 -16.32 -9.32
N HIS A 328 1.41 -15.31 -9.25
CA HIS A 328 2.82 -15.44 -9.55
C HIS A 328 3.62 -15.27 -8.26
N LEU A 329 4.47 -16.24 -7.98
CA LEU A 329 5.38 -16.23 -6.84
C LEU A 329 6.73 -15.68 -7.33
N ASN A 330 7.18 -14.59 -6.72
CA ASN A 330 8.50 -14.04 -7.01
C ASN A 330 9.49 -14.59 -5.98
N ASP A 331 10.28 -15.57 -6.42
CA ASP A 331 11.08 -16.48 -5.58
C ASP A 331 10.25 -17.60 -4.91
N THR A 332 10.89 -18.43 -4.07
CA THR A 332 10.37 -19.69 -3.50
C THR A 332 9.09 -19.60 -2.69
#